data_AF-N1RWB0-F1
#
_entry.id   AF-N1RWB0-F1
#
_cell.length_a   1.000
_cell.length_b   1.000
_cell.length_c   1.000
_cell.angle_alpha   90.00
_cell.angle_beta   90.00
_cell.angle_gamma   90.00
#
_symmetry.space_group_name_H-M   'P 1'
#
loop_
_entity.id
_entity.type
_entity.pdbx_description
1 polymer ?
#
loop_
_entity_poly.entity_id
_entity_poly.type
_entity_poly.pdbx_seq_one_letter_code
_entity_poly.pdbx_strand_id
1 'polypeptide(L)'
;MEYGLPAAIGAKMAHLDALIIDIVEDASFSMTLSELSTAAQFNVGVKVLLLNTEEQGMVTQDRYAYMHQVNPDFVALSEAMHVQARWVSDPKELAESLKWLVHSQGPALLEVITDKKVSVLPTVRSGCGLDELIAYDEEQEKQRRELIRERTNGIHG
;
A
#
# COMPACT_ATOMS: atom_id res chain seq x y z
N MET A 1 -3.46 -3.56 -9.64
CA MET A 1 -2.29 -2.91 -10.26
C MET A 1 -2.75 -1.78 -11.19
N GLU A 2 -1.90 -0.76 -11.38
CA GLU A 2 -1.98 0.48 -12.20
C GLU A 2 -3.18 1.44 -12.07
N TYR A 3 -4.28 1.03 -11.44
CA TYR A 3 -5.53 1.79 -11.54
C TYR A 3 -5.64 2.97 -10.54
N GLY A 4 -5.09 2.81 -9.34
CA GLY A 4 -5.37 3.65 -8.17
C GLY A 4 -5.20 5.14 -8.43
N LEU A 5 -3.95 5.59 -8.62
CA LEU A 5 -3.61 6.99 -8.79
C LEU A 5 -4.33 7.68 -9.97
N PRO A 6 -4.28 7.16 -11.22
CA PRO A 6 -4.98 7.82 -12.33
C PRO A 6 -6.50 7.85 -12.14
N ALA A 7 -7.10 6.79 -11.57
CA ALA A 7 -8.53 6.78 -11.27
C ALA A 7 -8.89 7.80 -10.18
N ALA A 8 -8.04 7.93 -9.15
CA ALA A 8 -8.25 8.88 -8.06
C ALA A 8 -8.13 10.33 -8.54
N ILE A 9 -7.21 10.64 -9.46
CA ILE A 9 -7.16 11.95 -10.13
C ILE A 9 -8.46 12.21 -10.91
N GLY A 10 -8.91 11.26 -11.73
CA GLY A 10 -10.16 11.38 -12.47
C GLY A 10 -11.39 11.58 -11.57
N ALA A 11 -11.49 10.80 -10.49
CA ALA A 11 -12.56 10.90 -9.51
C ALA A 11 -12.55 12.27 -8.79
N LYS A 12 -11.38 12.79 -8.44
CA LYS A 12 -11.24 14.11 -7.81
C LYS A 12 -11.63 15.23 -8.77
N MET A 13 -11.34 15.10 -10.07
CA MET A 13 -11.77 16.05 -11.09
C MET A 13 -13.29 16.01 -11.33
N ALA A 14 -13.92 14.84 -11.21
CA ALA A 14 -15.38 14.71 -11.29
C ALA A 14 -16.10 15.23 -10.04
N HIS A 15 -15.45 15.14 -8.87
CA HIS A 15 -16.02 15.53 -7.58
C HIS A 15 -15.03 16.39 -6.77
N LEU A 16 -14.96 17.68 -7.13
CA LEU A 16 -13.99 18.63 -6.58
C LEU A 16 -14.06 18.78 -5.05
N ASP A 17 -15.27 18.68 -4.47
CA ASP A 17 -15.48 18.82 -3.02
C ASP A 17 -15.27 17.52 -2.24
N ALA A 18 -15.21 16.37 -2.93
CA ALA A 18 -15.07 15.08 -2.28
C ALA A 18 -13.62 14.85 -1.80
N LEU A 19 -13.48 14.22 -0.63
CA LEU A 19 -12.20 13.66 -0.20
C LEU A 19 -11.96 12.36 -0.97
N ILE A 20 -10.96 12.36 -1.86
CA ILE A 20 -10.56 11.18 -2.62
C ILE A 20 -9.22 10.68 -2.09
N ILE A 21 -9.21 9.42 -1.63
CA ILE A 21 -8.03 8.74 -1.11
C ILE A 21 -7.78 7.50 -1.97
N ASP A 22 -6.60 7.44 -2.58
CA ASP A 22 -6.05 6.25 -3.22
C ASP A 22 -5.33 5.41 -2.16
N ILE A 23 -5.83 4.20 -1.88
CA ILE A 23 -5.18 3.26 -0.96
C ILE A 23 -4.49 2.22 -1.82
N VAL A 24 -3.16 2.24 -1.81
CA VAL A 24 -2.36 1.53 -2.81
C VAL A 24 -1.14 0.87 -2.18
N GLU A 25 -0.75 -0.28 -2.72
CA GLU A 25 0.47 -1.01 -2.35
C GLU A 25 1.69 -0.49 -3.15
N ASP A 26 2.89 -0.60 -2.59
CA ASP A 26 4.16 -0.19 -3.20
C ASP A 26 4.38 -0.73 -4.62
N ALA A 27 4.04 -2.00 -4.87
CA ALA A 27 4.14 -2.58 -6.21
C ALA A 27 3.21 -1.93 -7.22
N SER A 28 1.96 -1.71 -6.82
CA SER A 28 0.95 -1.12 -7.71
C SER A 28 1.25 0.36 -7.97
N PHE A 29 1.68 1.08 -6.94
CA PHE A 29 2.02 2.50 -7.05
C PHE A 29 3.21 2.72 -7.99
N SER A 30 4.20 1.84 -7.94
CA SER A 30 5.42 1.94 -8.75
C SER A 30 5.17 1.92 -10.27
N MET A 31 4.02 1.42 -10.71
CA MET A 31 3.65 1.34 -12.12
C MET A 31 3.16 2.67 -12.71
N THR A 32 2.58 3.54 -11.89
CA THR A 32 1.94 4.79 -12.33
C THR A 32 2.36 6.01 -11.51
N LEU A 33 3.47 5.92 -10.77
CA LEU A 33 3.97 6.98 -9.89
C LEU A 33 4.17 8.33 -10.58
N SER A 34 4.37 8.35 -11.91
CA SER A 34 4.56 9.57 -12.69
C SER A 34 3.33 10.46 -12.72
N GLU A 35 2.14 9.90 -12.47
CA GLU A 35 0.89 10.67 -12.42
C GLU A 35 0.81 11.61 -11.20
N LEU A 36 1.73 11.50 -10.23
CA LEU A 36 1.88 12.52 -9.19
C LEU A 36 2.23 13.89 -9.81
N SER A 37 3.03 13.92 -10.89
CA SER A 37 3.31 15.15 -11.62
C SER A 37 2.06 15.73 -12.28
N THR A 38 1.16 14.87 -12.79
CA THR A 38 -0.15 15.29 -13.32
C THR A 38 -1.00 15.91 -12.20
N ALA A 39 -1.07 15.26 -11.04
CA ALA A 39 -1.79 15.78 -9.88
C ALA A 39 -1.24 17.14 -9.43
N ALA A 40 0.08 17.30 -9.39
CA ALA A 40 0.73 18.57 -9.06
C ALA A 40 0.46 19.66 -10.10
N GLN A 41 0.61 19.35 -11.39
CA GLN A 41 0.42 20.29 -12.50
C GLN A 41 -0.97 20.94 -12.49
N PHE A 42 -2.00 20.15 -12.22
CA PHE A 42 -3.39 20.62 -12.17
C PHE A 42 -3.89 20.91 -10.75
N ASN A 43 -3.00 20.82 -9.74
CA ASN A 43 -3.32 20.97 -8.32
C ASN A 43 -4.53 20.11 -7.89
N VAL A 44 -4.59 18.87 -8.37
CA VAL A 44 -5.65 17.91 -8.06
C VAL A 44 -5.43 17.41 -6.64
N GLY A 45 -6.33 17.79 -5.71
CA GLY A 45 -6.24 17.48 -4.29
C GLY A 45 -6.46 16.02 -3.90
N VAL A 46 -5.85 15.07 -4.61
CA VAL A 46 -5.89 13.62 -4.34
C VAL A 46 -4.96 13.25 -3.19
N LYS A 47 -5.38 12.30 -2.35
CA LYS A 47 -4.58 11.80 -1.23
C LYS A 47 -4.13 10.39 -1.54
N VAL A 48 -2.82 10.12 -1.48
CA VAL A 48 -2.28 8.77 -1.67
C VAL A 48 -1.90 8.22 -0.30
N LEU A 49 -2.52 7.11 0.08
CA LEU A 49 -2.13 6.29 1.23
C LEU A 49 -1.41 5.05 0.71
N LEU A 50 -0.09 5.09 0.78
CA LEU A 50 0.79 4.06 0.28
C LEU A 50 1.12 3.06 1.41
N LEU A 51 0.64 1.83 1.28
CA LEU A 51 0.98 0.73 2.19
C LEU A 51 2.25 0.05 1.66
N ASN A 52 3.40 0.39 2.26
CA ASN A 52 4.68 -0.17 1.86
C ASN A 52 4.97 -1.44 2.67
N THR A 53 4.94 -2.58 1.98
CA THR A 53 5.34 -3.89 2.51
C THR A 53 6.66 -4.40 1.92
N GLU A 54 7.22 -3.65 0.96
CA GLU A 54 8.38 -4.04 0.13
C GLU A 54 8.19 -5.38 -0.60
N GLU A 55 6.96 -5.76 -0.90
CA GLU A 55 6.64 -7.02 -1.56
C GLU A 55 5.33 -6.95 -2.33
N GLN A 56 5.19 -7.85 -3.32
CA GLN A 56 3.91 -8.10 -3.98
C GLN A 56 3.03 -8.97 -3.08
N GLY A 57 2.39 -8.36 -2.09
CA GLY A 57 1.72 -9.03 -0.96
C GLY A 57 0.74 -10.12 -1.38
N MET A 58 -0.12 -9.84 -2.35
CA MET A 58 -1.10 -10.82 -2.87
C MET A 58 -0.45 -12.04 -3.53
N VAL A 59 0.69 -11.88 -4.19
CA VAL A 59 1.37 -12.98 -4.88
C VAL A 59 2.25 -13.76 -3.91
N THR A 60 2.87 -13.06 -2.96
CA THR A 60 3.74 -13.68 -1.94
C THR A 60 3.00 -14.52 -0.92
N GLN A 61 1.66 -14.47 -0.88
CA GLN A 61 0.84 -15.45 -0.15
C GLN A 61 1.10 -16.88 -0.63
N ASP A 62 1.33 -17.08 -1.94
CA ASP A 62 1.51 -18.40 -2.53
C ASP A 62 2.91 -18.61 -3.18
N ARG A 63 3.62 -17.54 -3.58
CA ARG A 63 4.86 -17.62 -4.37
C ARG A 63 5.86 -16.49 -4.09
N TYR A 64 7.14 -16.82 -3.92
CA TYR A 64 8.20 -15.84 -3.59
C TYR A 64 9.08 -15.41 -4.77
N ALA A 65 9.14 -16.19 -5.86
CA ALA A 65 10.09 -15.94 -6.93
C ALA A 65 9.79 -14.63 -7.69
N TYR A 66 10.72 -13.68 -7.65
CA TYR A 66 10.64 -12.36 -8.32
C TYR A 66 9.54 -11.42 -7.82
N MET A 67 9.12 -11.57 -6.57
CA MET A 67 8.01 -10.81 -5.98
C MET A 67 8.44 -9.68 -5.04
N HIS A 68 9.75 -9.39 -4.98
CA HIS A 68 10.34 -8.32 -4.18
C HIS A 68 11.02 -7.33 -5.13
N GLN A 69 10.35 -6.22 -5.40
CA GLN A 69 10.95 -5.13 -6.16
C GLN A 69 11.78 -4.24 -5.25
N VAL A 70 12.68 -3.45 -5.85
CA VAL A 70 13.38 -2.40 -5.12
C VAL A 70 12.54 -1.13 -5.22
N ASN A 71 12.04 -0.66 -4.09
CA ASN A 71 11.27 0.57 -4.01
C ASN A 71 12.20 1.80 -4.05
N PRO A 72 11.80 2.88 -4.72
CA PRO A 72 12.47 4.17 -4.56
C PRO A 72 12.16 4.76 -3.17
N ASP A 73 12.88 5.82 -2.81
CA ASP A 73 12.44 6.71 -1.72
C ASP A 73 11.19 7.46 -2.20
N PHE A 74 10.01 7.02 -1.75
CA PHE A 74 8.73 7.57 -2.21
C PHE A 74 8.51 9.01 -1.72
N VAL A 75 9.08 9.39 -0.58
CA VAL A 75 9.01 10.77 -0.08
C VAL A 75 9.82 11.69 -0.98
N ALA A 76 11.09 11.36 -1.22
CA ALA A 76 11.95 12.15 -2.09
C ALA A 76 11.41 12.21 -3.54
N LEU A 77 10.86 11.10 -4.04
CA LEU A 77 10.21 11.03 -5.35
C LEU A 77 8.99 11.96 -5.42
N SER A 78 8.13 11.93 -4.40
CA SER A 78 6.94 12.78 -4.34
C SER A 78 7.32 14.26 -4.28
N GLU A 79 8.31 14.62 -3.46
CA GLU A 79 8.82 15.99 -3.36
C GLU A 79 9.40 16.47 -4.71
N ALA A 80 10.14 15.61 -5.41
CA ALA A 80 10.65 15.89 -6.76
C ALA A 80 9.53 16.12 -7.79
N MET A 81 8.35 15.54 -7.56
CA MET A 81 7.14 15.74 -8.38
C MET A 81 6.25 16.89 -7.89
N HIS A 82 6.73 17.71 -6.95
CA HIS A 82 6.00 18.83 -6.33
C HIS A 82 4.75 18.40 -5.54
N VAL A 83 4.75 17.18 -5.01
CA VAL A 83 3.69 16.66 -4.14
C VAL A 83 4.26 16.49 -2.72
N GLN A 84 3.60 17.10 -1.75
CA GLN A 84 4.00 16.98 -0.35
C GLN A 84 3.85 15.55 0.15
N ALA A 85 4.86 15.06 0.86
CA ALA A 85 4.92 13.69 1.32
C ALA A 85 5.34 13.58 2.78
N ARG A 86 4.93 12.48 3.40
CA ARG A 86 5.38 12.03 4.71
C ARG A 86 5.50 10.51 4.68
N TRP A 87 6.43 9.97 5.44
CA TRP A 87 6.44 8.54 5.75
C TRP A 87 6.21 8.33 7.25
N VAL A 88 5.63 7.19 7.62
CA VAL A 88 5.40 6.79 9.01
C VAL A 88 5.65 5.30 9.20
N SER A 89 6.29 4.94 10.30
CA SER A 89 6.53 3.55 10.71
C SER A 89 6.12 3.25 12.15
N ASP A 90 6.12 4.25 13.05
CA ASP A 90 5.61 4.07 14.41
C ASP A 90 4.07 4.13 14.43
N PRO A 91 3.37 3.08 14.89
CA PRO A 91 1.92 3.11 15.06
C PRO A 91 1.40 4.29 15.90
N LYS A 92 2.21 4.83 16.81
CA LYS A 92 1.83 5.98 17.65
C LYS A 92 1.68 7.28 16.85
N GLU A 93 2.42 7.42 15.76
CA GLU A 93 2.42 8.60 14.88
C GLU A 93 1.39 8.48 13.75
N LEU A 94 0.83 7.29 13.53
CA LEU A 94 -0.10 6.99 12.45
C LEU A 94 -1.34 7.89 12.48
N ALA A 95 -1.94 8.06 13.67
CA ALA A 95 -3.15 8.87 13.81
C ALA A 95 -2.93 10.35 13.46
N GLU A 96 -1.75 10.90 13.77
CA GLU A 96 -1.39 12.28 13.41
C GLU A 96 -1.07 12.38 11.92
N SER A 97 -0.35 11.41 11.37
CA SER A 97 0.00 11.37 9.95
C SER A 97 -1.23 11.23 9.05
N LEU A 98 -2.25 10.45 9.45
CA LEU A 98 -3.52 10.37 8.74
C LEU A 98 -4.29 11.71 8.77
N LYS A 99 -4.27 12.43 9.89
CA LYS A 99 -4.86 13.78 9.97
C LYS A 99 -4.13 14.76 9.05
N TRP A 100 -2.80 14.70 9.04
CA TRP A 100 -2.00 15.49 8.11
C TRP A 100 -2.39 15.19 6.65
N LEU A 101 -2.50 13.92 6.26
CA LEU A 101 -2.87 13.53 4.89
C LEU A 101 -4.22 14.12 4.49
N VAL A 102 -5.25 13.95 5.34
CA VAL A 102 -6.62 14.43 5.05
C VAL A 102 -6.69 15.97 4.97
N HIS A 103 -5.99 16.69 5.84
CA HIS A 103 -6.09 18.15 5.93
C HIS A 103 -5.08 18.92 5.07
N SER A 104 -4.11 18.22 4.46
CA SER A 104 -3.15 18.82 3.53
C SER A 104 -3.85 19.48 2.34
N GLN A 105 -3.33 20.60 1.83
CA GLN A 105 -3.87 21.30 0.67
C GLN A 105 -3.25 20.80 -0.64
N GLY A 106 -4.03 20.58 -1.70
CA GLY A 106 -3.50 20.00 -2.93
C GLY A 106 -3.14 18.50 -2.79
N PRO A 107 -2.39 17.93 -3.73
CA PRO A 107 -2.02 16.51 -3.70
C PRO A 107 -1.10 16.22 -2.51
N ALA A 108 -1.23 15.03 -1.92
CA ALA A 108 -0.36 14.59 -0.82
C ALA A 108 -0.17 13.07 -0.81
N LEU A 109 1.02 12.60 -0.42
CA LEU A 109 1.36 11.19 -0.27
C LEU A 109 1.74 10.87 1.18
N LEU A 110 1.15 9.84 1.76
CA LEU A 110 1.54 9.25 3.03
C LEU A 110 2.01 7.83 2.79
N GLU A 111 3.29 7.59 2.96
CA GLU A 111 3.87 6.25 3.01
C GLU A 111 3.75 5.67 4.42
N VAL A 112 3.15 4.49 4.54
CA VAL A 112 3.01 3.76 5.79
C VAL A 112 3.80 2.47 5.66
N ILE A 113 4.84 2.32 6.47
CA ILE A 113 5.57 1.05 6.59
C ILE A 113 4.67 0.08 7.36
N THR A 114 4.40 -1.08 6.75
CA THR A 114 3.50 -2.09 7.31
C THR A 114 4.19 -3.44 7.44
N ASP A 115 3.60 -4.32 8.25
CA ASP A 115 4.12 -5.66 8.45
C ASP A 115 4.14 -6.44 7.14
N LYS A 116 5.28 -7.09 6.88
CA LYS A 116 5.47 -7.97 5.74
C LYS A 116 4.86 -9.34 6.01
N LYS A 117 4.57 -10.07 4.94
CA LYS A 117 4.10 -11.46 4.97
C LYS A 117 2.79 -11.64 5.72
N VAL A 118 1.90 -10.65 5.74
CA VAL A 118 0.57 -10.78 6.36
C VAL A 118 -0.43 -11.32 5.34
N SER A 119 -1.15 -12.39 5.71
CA SER A 119 -2.22 -12.95 4.88
C SER A 119 -3.52 -12.17 5.05
N VAL A 120 -4.24 -11.96 3.96
CA VAL A 120 -5.59 -11.38 3.99
C VAL A 120 -6.58 -12.47 4.42
N LEU A 121 -7.26 -12.24 5.53
CA LEU A 121 -8.22 -13.17 6.14
C LEU A 121 -9.51 -12.43 6.52
N PRO A 122 -10.69 -13.09 6.46
CA PRO A 122 -10.89 -14.47 6.02
C PRO A 122 -10.72 -14.65 4.51
N THR A 123 -10.35 -15.86 4.07
CA THR A 123 -10.22 -16.19 2.65
C THR A 123 -10.90 -17.53 2.33
N VAL A 124 -11.47 -17.64 1.14
CA VAL A 124 -12.00 -18.89 0.58
C VAL A 124 -11.09 -19.27 -0.57
N ARG A 125 -10.51 -20.47 -0.50
CA ARG A 125 -9.60 -20.93 -1.55
C ARG A 125 -10.35 -21.18 -2.85
N SER A 126 -9.65 -20.99 -3.97
CA SER A 126 -10.21 -21.32 -5.28
C SER A 126 -10.65 -22.78 -5.32
N GLY A 127 -11.91 -23.02 -5.66
CA GLY A 127 -12.53 -24.34 -5.69
C GLY A 127 -13.26 -24.77 -4.42
N CYS A 128 -13.19 -24.00 -3.32
CA CYS A 128 -13.92 -24.27 -2.08
C CYS A 128 -15.31 -23.60 -2.05
N GLY A 129 -16.19 -24.12 -1.20
CA GLY A 129 -17.48 -23.52 -0.87
C GLY A 129 -17.33 -22.25 -0.02
N LEU A 130 -18.34 -21.36 -0.06
CA LEU A 130 -18.33 -20.12 0.75
C LEU A 130 -18.37 -20.39 2.26
N ASP A 131 -18.88 -21.55 2.66
CA ASP A 131 -18.90 -22.06 4.03
C ASP A 131 -17.56 -22.62 4.50
N GLU A 132 -16.61 -22.85 3.59
CA GLU A 132 -15.26 -23.37 3.87
C GLU A 132 -14.23 -22.25 4.06
N LEU A 133 -14.62 -21.18 4.75
CA LEU A 133 -13.75 -20.03 4.98
C LEU A 133 -12.60 -20.36 5.93
N ILE A 134 -11.42 -19.85 5.61
CA ILE A 134 -10.26 -19.87 6.50
C ILE A 134 -10.28 -18.58 7.32
N ALA A 135 -10.52 -18.71 8.62
CA ALA A 135 -10.50 -17.60 9.56
C ALA A 135 -9.08 -17.33 10.09
N TYR A 136 -8.90 -16.17 10.71
CA TYR A 136 -7.67 -15.87 11.45
C TYR A 136 -7.54 -16.75 12.68
N ASP A 137 -6.36 -17.33 12.85
CA ASP A 137 -5.93 -18.08 14.02
C ASP A 137 -4.50 -17.65 14.38
N GLU A 138 -4.31 -17.18 15.61
CA GLU A 138 -3.04 -16.62 16.07
C GLU A 138 -1.91 -17.65 16.09
N GLU A 139 -2.21 -18.89 16.49
CA GLU A 139 -1.21 -19.96 16.60
C GLU A 139 -0.81 -20.47 15.21
N GLN A 140 -1.77 -20.59 14.29
CA GLN A 140 -1.47 -20.92 12.89
C GLN A 140 -0.60 -19.85 12.23
N GLU A 141 -0.86 -18.57 12.52
CA GLU A 141 -0.06 -17.47 11.99
C GLU A 141 1.38 -17.48 12.52
N LYS A 142 1.58 -17.75 13.82
CA LYS A 142 2.92 -17.94 14.41
C LYS A 142 3.66 -19.10 13.75
N GLN A 143 3.02 -20.26 13.63
CA GLN A 143 3.59 -21.44 12.98
C GLN A 143 3.95 -21.17 11.52
N ARG A 144 3.09 -20.44 10.79
CA ARG A 144 3.35 -20.05 9.40
C ARG A 144 4.58 -19.14 9.29
N ARG A 145 4.72 -18.15 10.18
CA ARG A 145 5.90 -17.26 10.21
C ARG A 145 7.19 -18.00 10.50
N GLU A 146 7.19 -18.90 11.47
CA GLU A 146 8.34 -19.76 11.77
C GLU A 146 8.74 -20.62 10.57
N LEU A 147 7.76 -21.22 9.89
CA LEU A 147 7.99 -22.04 8.70
C LEU A 147 8.56 -21.21 7.53
N ILE A 148 8.09 -19.97 7.34
CA ILE A 148 8.63 -19.05 6.32
C ILE A 148 10.08 -18.71 6.65
N ARG A 149 10.37 -18.40 7.91
CA ARG A 149 11.72 -18.10 8.39
C ARG A 149 12.68 -19.27 8.16
N GLU A 150 12.25 -20.49 8.47
CA GLU A 150 13.03 -21.70 8.23
C GLU A 150 13.30 -21.91 6.73
N ARG A 151 12.26 -21.87 5.89
CA ARG A 151 12.37 -22.17 4.45
C ARG A 151 13.16 -21.13 3.65
N THR A 152 13.21 -19.90 4.15
CA THR A 152 13.87 -18.78 3.46
C THR A 152 15.23 -18.45 4.10
N ASN A 153 15.73 -19.30 5.01
CA ASN A 153 16.98 -19.06 5.74
C ASN A 153 17.01 -17.70 6.47
N GLY A 154 15.86 -17.26 6.97
CA GLY A 154 15.71 -15.99 7.68
C GLY A 154 15.67 -14.74 6.79
N ILE A 155 15.61 -14.89 5.46
CA ILE A 155 15.46 -13.76 4.53
C ILE A 155 14.04 -13.17 4.62
N HIS A 156 13.04 -14.02 4.85
CA HIS A 156 11.65 -13.63 5.05
C HIS A 156 11.13 -14.28 6.34
N GLY A 157 10.27 -13.59 7.09
CA GLY A 157 9.67 -14.12 8.32
C GLY A 157 10.34 -13.63 9.59
#